data_AF-A0A0Q6T5A0-F1
#
_entry.id   AF-A0A0Q6T5A0-F1
#
_cell.length_a   1.000
_cell.length_b   1.000
_cell.length_c   1.000
_cell.angle_alpha   90.00
_cell.angle_beta   90.00
_cell.angle_gamma   90.00
#
_symmetry.space_group_name_H-M   'P 1'
#
loop_
_entity.id
_entity.type
_entity.pdbx_description
1 polymer ?
#
loop_
_entity_poly.entity_id
_entity_poly.type
_entity_poly.pdbx_seq_one_letter_code
_entity_poly.pdbx_strand_id
1 'polypeptide(L)'
;MSRDLPTTTVAVTLALLAALSTPLTATAQGAPPAASPTDVWKAINKTQEEGDAVLKREAEQLYEKEKIRSESEANRKLRAALAQNQATLDQPRLLLNRLLQLPDTLKLATDNRGLAEAVLKAQRDRAAAAWPAWQDQVIARVATGTAKKTTDVERVALQLSARVLNEVALWQADATPHASDTIWIAALKAPAVCQRLDQTEPAAQAAQLIEALPAEQRDAAWQGEAARLARWGQAQRQTPPPVDRTLEDTLLAALPALKPGTPGLAPELAAALHAPGWRLAQQTPATRCELLRWWSQEQVRTKRMVPLQALHAWRTAMAVGSATYLSPEIPRNGPGANDANGYPLFALHAQIAGRVVVEQDIDATGKIVRSFIQRREVTAAGTEGLPALAMERELDDASLTRALATPASAPEPAQLRDGTATRRIGIEWVLP
;
A
#
# COMPACT_ATOMS: atom_id res chain seq x y z
N MET A 1 54.50 9.21 -14.33
CA MET A 1 54.95 10.57 -14.73
C MET A 1 54.26 10.91 -16.05
N SER A 2 53.72 12.13 -16.11
CA SER A 2 52.68 12.65 -17.01
C SER A 2 52.68 12.18 -18.46
N ARG A 3 51.49 11.89 -18.97
CA ARG A 3 51.13 11.96 -20.39
C ARG A 3 49.76 12.61 -20.55
N ASP A 4 49.82 13.87 -20.97
CA ASP A 4 49.03 14.58 -21.99
C ASP A 4 47.56 14.22 -22.20
N LEU A 5 46.71 15.20 -21.89
CA LEU A 5 45.37 15.43 -22.45
C LEU A 5 45.49 16.25 -23.75
N PRO A 6 44.72 15.95 -24.82
CA PRO A 6 44.51 16.87 -25.91
C PRO A 6 43.27 17.74 -25.66
N THR A 7 43.47 19.05 -25.65
CA THR A 7 42.45 20.10 -25.79
C THR A 7 42.13 20.27 -27.27
N THR A 8 40.97 19.81 -27.73
CA THR A 8 40.46 20.08 -29.08
C THR A 8 39.86 21.49 -29.13
N THR A 9 40.51 22.33 -29.89
CA THR A 9 40.20 23.74 -30.13
C THR A 9 39.02 23.90 -31.10
N VAL A 10 38.13 24.82 -30.73
CA VAL A 10 37.08 25.44 -31.52
C VAL A 10 37.67 26.12 -32.77
N ALA A 11 37.16 25.81 -33.96
CA ALA A 11 37.23 26.70 -35.14
C ALA A 11 36.27 26.26 -36.24
N VAL A 12 34.97 26.54 -36.05
CA VAL A 12 33.99 26.62 -37.14
C VAL A 12 34.06 28.05 -37.69
N THR A 13 34.83 28.31 -38.74
CA THR A 13 34.65 29.46 -39.66
C THR A 13 35.70 29.42 -40.78
N LEU A 14 35.42 28.68 -41.86
CA LEU A 14 36.14 28.82 -43.13
C LEU A 14 35.36 28.09 -44.25
N ALA A 15 34.27 28.71 -44.72
CA ALA A 15 33.58 28.30 -45.94
C ALA A 15 32.93 29.46 -46.70
N LEU A 16 33.38 30.71 -46.46
CA LEU A 16 32.79 31.90 -47.10
C LEU A 16 33.87 32.91 -47.53
N LEU A 17 34.90 32.44 -48.25
CA LEU A 17 35.90 33.30 -48.90
C LEU A 17 36.61 32.51 -50.03
N ALA A 18 35.82 32.03 -51.00
CA ALA A 18 36.36 31.44 -52.24
C ALA A 18 35.50 31.76 -53.47
N ALA A 19 34.70 32.82 -53.42
CA ALA A 19 33.92 33.31 -54.54
C ALA A 19 34.11 34.82 -54.65
N LEU A 20 35.19 35.24 -55.34
CA LEU A 20 35.35 36.56 -55.98
C LEU A 20 36.78 36.65 -56.55
N SER A 21 37.05 35.95 -57.66
CA SER A 21 38.09 36.31 -58.66
C SER A 21 38.25 35.22 -59.72
N THR A 22 37.31 35.14 -60.65
CA THR A 22 37.59 34.60 -61.99
C THR A 22 36.85 35.46 -63.02
N PRO A 23 37.54 36.05 -64.01
CA PRO A 23 36.88 36.74 -65.10
C PRO A 23 36.34 35.74 -66.12
N LEU A 24 35.23 36.16 -66.73
CA LEU A 24 34.42 35.46 -67.71
C LEU A 24 35.22 34.87 -68.88
N THR A 25 34.90 33.62 -69.23
CA THR A 25 34.77 33.20 -70.63
C THR A 25 33.40 32.55 -70.81
N ALA A 26 32.62 33.10 -71.73
CA ALA A 26 31.29 32.65 -72.06
C ALA A 26 31.34 31.40 -72.95
N THR A 27 30.62 30.36 -72.59
CA THR A 27 29.81 29.57 -73.54
C THR A 27 28.55 29.11 -72.80
N ALA A 28 27.41 29.50 -73.36
CA ALA A 28 26.08 29.17 -72.87
C ALA A 28 25.71 27.73 -73.24
N GLN A 29 25.10 26.99 -72.32
CA GLN A 29 24.00 26.08 -72.60
C GLN A 29 23.41 25.51 -71.29
N GLY A 30 22.17 25.95 -70.97
CA GLY A 30 21.22 25.24 -70.12
C GLY A 30 21.61 25.00 -68.65
N ALA A 31 21.76 26.05 -67.84
CA ALA A 31 21.76 25.89 -66.39
C ALA A 31 20.31 25.86 -65.86
N PRO A 32 19.93 24.90 -64.99
CA PRO A 32 18.62 24.90 -64.33
C PRO A 32 18.44 26.20 -63.53
N PRO A 33 17.20 26.67 -63.28
CA PRO A 33 16.97 27.91 -62.56
C PRO A 33 17.70 27.86 -61.22
N ALA A 34 18.57 28.84 -60.99
CA ALA A 34 19.31 28.96 -59.73
C ALA A 34 18.30 29.00 -58.58
N ALA A 35 18.37 28.01 -57.69
CA ALA A 35 17.52 27.94 -56.51
C ALA A 35 17.58 29.28 -55.77
N SER A 36 16.43 29.83 -55.40
CA SER A 36 16.42 31.13 -54.73
C SER A 36 17.24 31.03 -53.44
N PRO A 37 17.97 32.08 -53.02
CA PRO A 37 18.73 32.06 -51.76
C PRO A 37 17.88 31.64 -50.55
N THR A 38 16.57 31.91 -50.61
CA THR A 38 15.56 31.43 -49.66
C THR A 38 15.36 29.91 -49.67
N ASP A 39 15.40 29.26 -50.83
CA ASP A 39 15.28 27.80 -50.95
C ASP A 39 16.57 27.09 -50.53
N VAL A 40 17.73 27.70 -50.82
CA VAL A 40 19.04 27.24 -50.32
C VAL A 40 19.12 27.36 -48.80
N TRP A 41 18.66 28.48 -48.22
CA TRP A 41 18.62 28.67 -46.77
C TRP A 41 17.65 27.71 -46.07
N LYS A 42 16.46 27.47 -46.65
CA LYS A 42 15.52 26.46 -46.15
C LYS A 42 16.10 25.04 -46.24
N ALA A 43 16.81 24.71 -47.32
CA ALA A 43 17.47 23.41 -47.47
C ALA A 43 18.59 23.23 -46.44
N ILE A 44 19.42 24.25 -46.20
CA ILE A 44 20.49 24.24 -45.19
C ILE A 44 19.91 24.09 -43.78
N ASN A 45 18.88 24.88 -43.43
CA ASN A 45 18.21 24.76 -42.13
C ASN A 45 17.57 23.38 -41.95
N LYS A 46 16.91 22.85 -42.98
CA LYS A 46 16.32 21.51 -42.92
C LYS A 46 17.38 20.42 -42.71
N THR A 47 18.52 20.49 -43.40
CA THR A 47 19.63 19.55 -43.18
C THR A 47 20.28 19.70 -41.81
N GLN A 48 20.28 20.90 -41.24
CA GLN A 48 20.79 21.17 -39.90
C GLN A 48 19.82 20.64 -38.83
N GLU A 49 18.52 20.86 -38.98
CA GLU A 49 17.47 20.28 -38.12
C GLU A 49 17.47 18.75 -38.16
N GLU A 50 17.68 18.15 -39.34
CA GLU A 50 17.83 16.70 -39.50
C GLU A 50 19.11 16.18 -38.82
N GLY A 51 20.24 16.89 -38.94
CA GLY A 51 21.50 16.59 -38.26
C GLY A 51 21.41 16.69 -36.74
N ASP A 52 20.80 17.76 -36.22
CA ASP A 52 20.54 17.96 -34.79
C ASP A 52 19.60 16.88 -34.24
N ALA A 53 18.59 16.46 -35.02
CA ALA A 53 17.70 15.36 -34.66
C ALA A 53 18.39 13.97 -34.68
N VAL A 54 19.42 13.77 -35.51
CA VAL A 54 20.24 12.54 -35.49
C VAL A 54 21.16 12.54 -34.29
N LEU A 55 21.87 13.64 -34.02
CA LEU A 55 22.75 13.77 -32.84
C LEU A 55 21.99 13.63 -31.53
N LYS A 56 20.77 14.18 -31.44
CA LYS A 56 19.89 13.99 -30.29
C LYS A 56 19.50 12.52 -30.09
N ARG A 57 19.14 11.81 -31.17
CA ARG A 57 18.82 10.37 -31.13
C ARG A 57 20.04 9.54 -30.72
N GLU A 58 21.24 9.86 -31.21
CA GLU A 58 22.47 9.17 -30.83
C GLU A 58 22.84 9.43 -29.36
N ALA A 59 22.68 10.66 -28.88
CA ALA A 59 22.89 11.00 -27.47
C ALA A 59 21.89 10.27 -26.56
N GLU A 60 20.61 10.20 -26.95
CA GLU A 60 19.58 9.42 -26.25
C GLU A 60 19.93 7.92 -26.23
N GLN A 61 20.41 7.35 -27.33
CA GLN A 61 20.84 5.95 -27.39
C GLN A 61 22.06 5.66 -26.51
N LEU A 62 23.04 6.56 -26.47
CA LEU A 62 24.21 6.43 -25.61
C LEU A 62 23.83 6.54 -24.13
N TYR A 63 22.96 7.50 -23.79
CA TYR A 63 22.41 7.64 -22.46
C TYR A 63 21.68 6.37 -22.01
N GLU A 64 20.82 5.81 -22.87
CA GLU A 64 20.07 4.59 -22.54
C GLU A 64 20.98 3.38 -22.38
N LYS A 65 22.01 3.22 -23.23
CA LYS A 65 23.02 2.16 -23.08
C LYS A 65 23.78 2.28 -21.76
N GLU A 66 24.19 3.48 -21.39
CA GLU A 66 24.91 3.73 -20.14
C GLU A 66 24.01 3.46 -18.92
N LYS A 67 22.76 3.90 -18.98
CA LYS A 67 21.74 3.61 -17.98
C LYS A 67 21.57 2.10 -17.79
N ILE A 68 21.31 1.34 -18.85
CA ILE A 68 21.18 -0.13 -18.82
C ILE A 68 22.41 -0.79 -18.19
N ARG A 69 23.61 -0.33 -18.55
CA ARG A 69 24.87 -0.84 -17.99
C ARG A 69 24.95 -0.61 -16.48
N SER A 70 24.69 0.64 -16.04
CA SER A 70 24.73 1.00 -14.62
C SER A 70 23.71 0.23 -13.79
N GLU A 71 22.48 0.09 -14.29
CA GLU A 71 21.41 -0.69 -13.65
C GLU A 71 21.78 -2.17 -13.54
N SER A 72 22.39 -2.74 -14.59
CA SER A 72 22.86 -4.12 -14.60
C SER A 72 23.99 -4.36 -13.60
N GLU A 73 24.90 -3.40 -13.43
CA GLU A 73 25.96 -3.48 -12.41
C GLU A 73 25.40 -3.36 -10.99
N ALA A 74 24.49 -2.41 -10.76
CA ALA A 74 23.80 -2.24 -9.48
C ALA A 74 23.04 -3.51 -9.08
N ASN A 75 22.29 -4.11 -10.01
CA ASN A 75 21.57 -5.36 -9.78
C ASN A 75 22.52 -6.51 -9.41
N ARG A 76 23.66 -6.63 -10.10
CA ARG A 76 24.66 -7.66 -9.80
C ARG A 76 25.28 -7.49 -8.41
N LYS A 77 25.65 -6.26 -8.04
CA LYS A 77 26.18 -5.94 -6.71
C LYS A 77 25.15 -6.24 -5.62
N LEU A 78 23.90 -5.84 -5.84
CA LEU A 78 22.81 -6.14 -4.91
C LEU A 78 22.62 -7.66 -4.75
N ARG A 79 22.53 -8.42 -5.85
CA ARG A 79 22.43 -9.89 -5.77
C ARG A 79 23.60 -10.54 -5.02
N ALA A 80 24.82 -10.04 -5.21
CA ALA A 80 25.97 -10.53 -4.45
C ALA A 80 25.85 -10.23 -2.94
N ALA A 81 25.42 -9.02 -2.57
CA ALA A 81 25.18 -8.64 -1.18
C ALA A 81 24.03 -9.47 -0.56
N LEU A 82 22.97 -9.71 -1.32
CA LEU A 82 21.84 -10.53 -0.92
C LEU A 82 22.25 -11.98 -0.66
N ALA A 83 23.10 -12.56 -1.52
CA ALA A 83 23.63 -13.90 -1.33
C ALA A 83 24.46 -14.02 -0.04
N GLN A 84 25.20 -12.98 0.33
CA GLN A 84 25.94 -12.92 1.60
C GLN A 84 25.02 -12.75 2.82
N ASN A 85 23.81 -12.22 2.62
CA ASN A 85 22.84 -11.93 3.67
C ASN A 85 21.56 -12.77 3.52
N GLN A 86 21.72 -14.04 3.13
CA GLN A 86 20.59 -14.94 2.85
C GLN A 86 19.62 -15.07 4.04
N ALA A 87 20.13 -15.04 5.27
CA ALA A 87 19.30 -15.10 6.47
C ALA A 87 18.28 -13.95 6.57
N THR A 88 18.64 -12.74 6.12
CA THR A 88 17.75 -11.58 6.05
C THR A 88 16.69 -11.75 4.97
N LEU A 89 17.07 -12.34 3.83
CA LEU A 89 16.13 -12.67 2.74
C LEU A 89 15.20 -13.83 3.06
N ASP A 90 15.57 -14.69 4.00
CA ASP A 90 14.73 -15.79 4.45
C ASP A 90 13.62 -15.31 5.41
N GLN A 91 13.78 -14.19 6.11
CA GLN A 91 12.77 -13.68 7.06
C GLN A 91 11.39 -13.46 6.41
N PRO A 92 11.27 -12.81 5.24
CA PRO A 92 9.99 -12.64 4.56
C PRO A 92 9.35 -13.98 4.15
N ARG A 93 10.16 -14.97 3.77
CA ARG A 93 9.70 -16.32 3.40
C ARG A 93 9.21 -17.10 4.63
N LEU A 94 9.94 -17.00 5.74
CA LEU A 94 9.54 -17.58 7.02
C LEU A 94 8.25 -16.93 7.53
N LEU A 95 8.11 -15.61 7.39
CA LEU A 95 6.88 -14.89 7.70
C LEU A 95 5.70 -15.43 6.85
N LEU A 96 5.87 -15.53 5.53
CA LEU A 96 4.84 -16.08 4.64
C LEU A 96 4.39 -17.48 5.08
N ASN A 97 5.35 -18.37 5.37
CA ASN A 97 5.03 -19.72 5.83
C ASN A 97 4.28 -19.71 7.16
N ARG A 98 4.72 -18.89 8.12
CA ARG A 98 4.09 -18.77 9.45
C ARG A 98 2.64 -18.30 9.36
N LEU A 99 2.36 -17.26 8.56
CA LEU A 99 1.02 -16.69 8.41
C LEU A 99 0.02 -17.69 7.79
N LEU A 100 0.51 -18.70 7.06
CA LEU A 100 -0.27 -19.73 6.37
C LEU A 100 -0.22 -21.10 7.06
N GLN A 101 0.41 -21.21 8.23
CA GLN A 101 0.54 -22.46 8.97
C GLN A 101 -0.44 -22.53 10.13
N LEU A 102 -0.92 -23.74 10.44
CA LEU A 102 -1.67 -24.00 11.67
C LEU A 102 -0.70 -24.45 12.76
N PRO A 103 -0.72 -23.82 13.96
CA PRO A 103 0.01 -24.33 15.10
C PRO A 103 -0.49 -25.73 15.50
N ASP A 104 0.41 -26.61 15.93
CA ASP A 104 0.04 -27.94 16.44
C ASP A 104 -0.78 -27.84 17.75
N THR A 105 -0.57 -26.76 18.50
CA THR A 105 -1.30 -26.44 19.73
C THR A 105 -2.75 -25.97 19.48
N LEU A 106 -3.11 -25.68 18.23
CA LEU A 106 -4.44 -25.20 17.88
C LEU A 106 -5.49 -26.31 18.03
N LYS A 107 -6.44 -26.11 18.94
CA LYS A 107 -7.50 -27.09 19.19
C LYS A 107 -8.59 -27.00 18.11
N LEU A 108 -8.56 -27.93 17.16
CA LEU A 108 -9.55 -28.10 16.09
C LEU A 108 -10.07 -29.53 16.11
N ALA A 109 -11.31 -29.74 15.67
CA ALA A 109 -11.79 -31.10 15.39
C ALA A 109 -10.94 -31.72 14.27
N THR A 110 -10.70 -33.04 14.32
CA THR A 110 -9.82 -33.75 13.37
C THR A 110 -10.21 -33.48 11.91
N ASP A 111 -11.49 -33.59 11.59
CA ASP A 111 -12.00 -33.37 10.23
C ASP A 111 -11.79 -31.91 9.79
N ASN A 112 -12.03 -30.95 10.68
CA ASN A 112 -11.82 -29.53 10.39
C ASN A 112 -10.33 -29.21 10.19
N ARG A 113 -9.44 -29.80 11.00
CA ARG A 113 -7.98 -29.66 10.82
C ARG A 113 -7.53 -30.23 9.48
N GLY A 114 -8.08 -31.38 9.06
CA GLY A 114 -7.79 -31.98 7.76
C GLY A 114 -8.16 -31.09 6.58
N LEU A 115 -9.38 -30.51 6.62
CA LEU A 115 -9.84 -29.55 5.60
C LEU A 115 -8.97 -28.29 5.57
N ALA A 116 -8.68 -27.73 6.74
CA ALA A 116 -7.85 -26.54 6.89
C ALA A 116 -6.44 -26.75 6.30
N GLU A 117 -5.80 -27.87 6.64
CA GLU A 117 -4.47 -28.20 6.11
C GLU A 117 -4.47 -28.46 4.61
N ALA A 118 -5.52 -29.10 4.06
CA ALA A 118 -5.62 -29.30 2.61
C ALA A 118 -5.66 -27.95 1.86
N VAL A 119 -6.49 -27.02 2.32
CA VAL A 119 -6.62 -25.68 1.72
C VAL A 119 -5.32 -24.88 1.89
N LEU A 120 -4.78 -24.82 3.11
CA LEU A 120 -3.59 -24.03 3.41
C LEU A 120 -2.33 -24.61 2.76
N LYS A 121 -2.21 -25.94 2.64
CA LYS A 121 -1.11 -26.57 1.90
C LYS A 121 -1.09 -26.16 0.44
N ALA A 122 -2.24 -26.26 -0.25
CA ALA A 122 -2.34 -25.84 -1.65
C ALA A 122 -1.93 -24.36 -1.82
N GLN A 123 -2.28 -23.53 -0.84
CA GLN A 123 -1.88 -22.13 -0.83
C GLN A 123 -0.38 -21.92 -0.58
N ARG A 124 0.23 -22.64 0.36
CA ARG A 124 1.68 -22.59 0.60
C ARG A 124 2.46 -23.01 -0.64
N ASP A 125 2.02 -24.05 -1.34
CA ASP A 125 2.64 -24.53 -2.58
C ASP A 125 2.56 -23.44 -3.68
N ARG A 126 1.42 -22.76 -3.81
CA ARG A 126 1.25 -21.62 -4.72
C ARG A 126 2.16 -20.44 -4.36
N ALA A 127 2.23 -20.08 -3.09
CA ALA A 127 3.03 -18.97 -2.63
C ALA A 127 4.53 -19.25 -2.80
N ALA A 128 4.97 -20.49 -2.57
CA ALA A 128 6.32 -20.94 -2.85
C ALA A 128 6.68 -20.86 -4.35
N ALA A 129 5.75 -21.22 -5.23
CA ALA A 129 5.95 -21.11 -6.68
C ALA A 129 6.03 -19.64 -7.16
N ALA A 130 5.29 -18.73 -6.54
CA ALA A 130 5.31 -17.31 -6.88
C ALA A 130 6.56 -16.56 -6.32
N TRP A 131 7.18 -17.12 -5.28
CA TRP A 131 8.25 -16.47 -4.52
C TRP A 131 9.44 -15.96 -5.35
N PRO A 132 10.02 -16.75 -6.29
CA PRO A 132 11.16 -16.28 -7.08
C PRO A 132 10.84 -15.04 -7.92
N ALA A 133 9.66 -15.02 -8.54
CA ALA A 133 9.22 -13.87 -9.34
C ALA A 133 9.05 -12.61 -8.48
N TRP A 134 8.52 -12.75 -7.26
CA TRP A 134 8.40 -11.65 -6.32
C TRP A 134 9.77 -11.10 -5.89
N GLN A 135 10.73 -11.99 -5.62
CA GLN A 135 12.10 -11.59 -5.29
C GLN A 135 12.75 -10.83 -6.44
N ASP A 136 12.69 -11.34 -7.67
CA ASP A 136 13.28 -10.69 -8.83
C ASP A 136 12.69 -9.29 -9.08
N GLN A 137 11.37 -9.14 -8.94
CA GLN A 137 10.67 -7.85 -9.08
C GLN A 137 11.12 -6.83 -8.03
N VAL A 138 11.26 -7.25 -6.77
CA VAL A 138 11.70 -6.38 -5.68
C VAL A 138 13.18 -6.01 -5.85
N ILE A 139 14.05 -6.98 -6.17
CA ILE A 139 15.48 -6.77 -6.38
C ILE A 139 15.72 -5.76 -7.51
N ALA A 140 15.04 -5.94 -8.66
CA ALA A 140 15.15 -5.02 -9.79
C ALA A 140 14.77 -3.58 -9.38
N ARG A 141 13.67 -3.42 -8.64
CA ARG A 141 13.20 -2.11 -8.16
C ARG A 141 14.19 -1.46 -7.21
N VAL A 142 14.68 -2.20 -6.22
CA VAL A 142 15.65 -1.68 -5.25
C VAL A 142 16.95 -1.29 -5.93
N ALA A 143 17.43 -2.07 -6.89
CA ALA A 143 18.65 -1.76 -7.66
C ALA A 143 18.55 -0.45 -8.46
N THR A 144 17.35 -0.05 -8.88
CA THR A 144 17.10 1.21 -9.60
C THR A 144 16.78 2.40 -8.67
N GLY A 145 16.56 2.16 -7.37
CA GLY A 145 16.13 3.18 -6.41
C GLY A 145 17.28 3.95 -5.78
N THR A 146 17.08 5.25 -5.51
CA THR A 146 18.13 6.18 -5.04
C THR A 146 18.19 6.39 -3.52
N ALA A 147 17.54 5.53 -2.71
CA ALA A 147 17.43 5.80 -1.27
C ALA A 147 18.75 5.58 -0.50
N LYS A 148 19.12 6.56 0.34
CA LYS A 148 20.44 6.69 0.99
C LYS A 148 20.52 6.20 2.45
N LYS A 149 19.42 5.74 3.06
CA LYS A 149 19.34 5.54 4.53
C LYS A 149 19.21 4.08 5.02
N THR A 150 18.80 3.15 4.17
CA THR A 150 18.64 1.71 4.52
C THR A 150 19.51 0.88 3.60
N THR A 151 20.15 -0.17 4.12
CA THR A 151 20.92 -1.06 3.24
C THR A 151 19.99 -1.67 2.20
N ASP A 152 20.45 -1.84 0.97
CA ASP A 152 19.58 -2.35 -0.10
C ASP A 152 19.06 -3.77 0.20
N VAL A 153 19.80 -4.55 1.00
CA VAL A 153 19.40 -5.88 1.49
C VAL A 153 18.16 -5.81 2.39
N GLU A 154 18.19 -4.97 3.43
CA GLU A 154 17.06 -4.77 4.35
C GLU A 154 15.83 -4.25 3.62
N ARG A 155 16.06 -3.36 2.65
CA ARG A 155 14.99 -2.82 1.80
C ARG A 155 14.30 -3.90 0.98
N VAL A 156 15.06 -4.82 0.38
CA VAL A 156 14.49 -5.97 -0.35
C VAL A 156 13.67 -6.83 0.61
N ALA A 157 14.22 -7.18 1.77
CA ALA A 157 13.51 -8.01 2.74
C ALA A 157 12.20 -7.34 3.21
N LEU A 158 12.24 -6.05 3.49
CA LEU A 158 11.07 -5.32 3.96
C LEU A 158 9.97 -5.18 2.90
N GLN A 159 10.33 -4.90 1.64
CA GLN A 159 9.36 -4.86 0.54
C GLN A 159 8.72 -6.23 0.30
N LEU A 160 9.48 -7.32 0.45
CA LEU A 160 8.94 -8.68 0.39
C LEU A 160 7.99 -8.96 1.56
N SER A 161 8.34 -8.57 2.78
CA SER A 161 7.46 -8.71 3.95
C SER A 161 6.18 -7.88 3.81
N ALA A 162 6.28 -6.66 3.29
CA ALA A 162 5.12 -5.81 3.01
C ALA A 162 4.20 -6.45 1.97
N ARG A 163 4.77 -7.04 0.90
CA ARG A 163 3.99 -7.80 -0.09
C ARG A 163 3.27 -8.99 0.55
N VAL A 164 3.98 -9.78 1.36
CA VAL A 164 3.41 -10.95 2.06
C VAL A 164 2.22 -10.55 2.92
N LEU A 165 2.38 -9.52 3.77
CA LEU A 165 1.30 -9.07 4.65
C LEU A 165 0.12 -8.51 3.87
N ASN A 166 0.39 -7.75 2.80
CA ASN A 166 -0.67 -7.21 1.97
C ASN A 166 -1.48 -8.31 1.28
N GLU A 167 -0.81 -9.35 0.77
CA GLU A 167 -1.46 -10.50 0.16
C GLU A 167 -2.35 -11.27 1.13
N VAL A 168 -1.92 -11.42 2.40
CA VAL A 168 -2.74 -12.01 3.47
C VAL A 168 -3.91 -11.11 3.84
N ALA A 169 -3.72 -9.80 3.97
CA ALA A 169 -4.80 -8.86 4.24
C ALA A 169 -5.84 -8.86 3.12
N LEU A 170 -5.39 -8.88 1.86
CA LEU A 170 -6.26 -8.97 0.68
C LEU A 170 -7.05 -10.28 0.64
N TRP A 171 -6.46 -11.41 1.06
CA TRP A 171 -7.21 -12.66 1.23
C TRP A 171 -8.33 -12.50 2.26
N GLN A 172 -8.01 -11.98 3.46
CA GLN A 172 -8.98 -11.85 4.54
C GLN A 172 -10.12 -10.88 4.20
N ALA A 173 -9.82 -9.82 3.45
CA ALA A 173 -10.77 -8.75 3.11
C ALA A 173 -11.41 -8.89 1.73
N ASP A 174 -11.19 -9.98 1.01
CA ASP A 174 -11.71 -10.16 -0.35
C ASP A 174 -13.24 -9.95 -0.40
N ALA A 175 -13.71 -9.09 -1.29
CA ALA A 175 -15.12 -8.74 -1.42
C ALA A 175 -15.82 -9.47 -2.56
N THR A 176 -15.10 -10.34 -3.28
CA THR A 176 -15.66 -11.12 -4.39
C THR A 176 -16.76 -12.04 -3.84
N PRO A 177 -18.01 -11.93 -4.32
CA PRO A 177 -19.12 -12.72 -3.80
C PRO A 177 -18.87 -14.22 -3.89
N HIS A 178 -19.22 -14.95 -2.84
CA HIS A 178 -19.15 -16.42 -2.81
C HIS A 178 -20.33 -17.00 -2.04
N ALA A 179 -20.75 -18.23 -2.37
CA ALA A 179 -21.88 -18.88 -1.72
C ALA A 179 -21.72 -19.02 -0.19
N SER A 180 -20.47 -19.16 0.29
CA SER A 180 -20.15 -19.22 1.72
C SER A 180 -20.40 -17.89 2.46
N ASP A 181 -20.63 -16.78 1.78
CA ASP A 181 -20.94 -15.50 2.45
C ASP A 181 -22.27 -15.57 3.22
N THR A 182 -23.23 -16.40 2.80
CA THR A 182 -24.47 -16.60 3.54
C THR A 182 -24.23 -17.27 4.89
N ILE A 183 -23.28 -18.21 4.96
CA ILE A 183 -22.84 -18.88 6.19
C ILE A 183 -22.27 -17.84 7.16
N TRP A 184 -21.36 -16.99 6.68
CA TRP A 184 -20.75 -15.95 7.51
C TRP A 184 -21.75 -14.87 7.95
N ILE A 185 -22.65 -14.43 7.07
CA ILE A 185 -23.72 -13.49 7.44
C ILE A 185 -24.61 -14.07 8.55
N ALA A 186 -24.93 -15.37 8.49
CA ALA A 186 -25.67 -16.05 9.55
C ALA A 186 -24.84 -16.17 10.84
N ALA A 187 -23.57 -16.56 10.73
CA ALA A 187 -22.67 -16.75 11.86
C ALA A 187 -22.45 -15.45 12.67
N LEU A 188 -22.33 -14.29 12.01
CA LEU A 188 -22.14 -13.01 12.69
C LEU A 188 -23.34 -12.57 13.56
N LYS A 189 -24.50 -13.22 13.43
CA LYS A 189 -25.65 -13.00 14.34
C LYS A 189 -25.44 -13.69 15.69
N ALA A 190 -24.58 -14.69 15.78
CA ALA A 190 -24.33 -15.46 16.99
C ALA A 190 -23.05 -14.97 17.71
N PRO A 191 -23.11 -14.59 19.01
CA PRO A 191 -21.93 -14.20 19.78
C PRO A 191 -20.86 -15.31 19.89
N ALA A 192 -21.27 -16.58 19.79
CA ALA A 192 -20.38 -17.74 19.93
C ALA A 192 -19.26 -17.80 18.89
N VAL A 193 -19.42 -17.14 17.72
CA VAL A 193 -18.42 -17.19 16.64
C VAL A 193 -17.07 -16.59 17.05
N CYS A 194 -17.04 -15.62 17.97
CA CYS A 194 -15.82 -14.94 18.40
C CYS A 194 -15.23 -15.45 19.72
N GLN A 195 -15.94 -16.28 20.49
CA GLN A 195 -15.59 -16.60 21.89
C GLN A 195 -14.27 -17.36 22.07
N ARG A 196 -13.88 -18.19 21.10
CA ARG A 196 -12.68 -19.04 21.18
C ARG A 196 -11.48 -18.49 20.40
N LEU A 197 -11.56 -17.23 19.95
CA LEU A 197 -10.53 -16.62 19.14
C LEU A 197 -9.38 -16.11 20.01
N ASP A 198 -8.29 -16.84 20.07
CA ASP A 198 -7.09 -16.48 20.84
C ASP A 198 -5.82 -16.35 19.97
N GLN A 199 -5.89 -16.79 18.71
CA GLN A 199 -4.74 -16.76 17.80
C GLN A 199 -4.57 -15.38 17.17
N THR A 200 -3.32 -14.99 16.94
CA THR A 200 -2.95 -13.77 16.20
C THR A 200 -2.59 -14.04 14.74
N GLU A 201 -2.19 -15.28 14.43
CA GLU A 201 -1.80 -15.70 13.08
C GLU A 201 -3.03 -15.89 12.18
N PRO A 202 -3.05 -15.32 10.96
CA PRO A 202 -4.24 -15.30 10.09
C PRO A 202 -4.87 -16.65 9.76
N ALA A 203 -4.06 -17.65 9.38
CA ALA A 203 -4.56 -19.00 9.11
C ALA A 203 -5.20 -19.65 10.33
N ALA A 204 -4.58 -19.48 11.50
CA ALA A 204 -5.08 -20.01 12.76
C ALA A 204 -6.38 -19.32 13.20
N GLN A 205 -6.49 -17.99 13.01
CA GLN A 205 -7.73 -17.25 13.23
C GLN A 205 -8.87 -17.73 12.33
N ALA A 206 -8.63 -17.88 11.02
CA ALA A 206 -9.62 -18.39 10.09
C ALA A 206 -10.11 -19.79 10.51
N ALA A 207 -9.19 -20.67 10.88
CA ALA A 207 -9.54 -22.02 11.33
C ALA A 207 -10.37 -22.02 12.63
N GLN A 208 -10.09 -21.14 13.59
CA GLN A 208 -10.91 -21.02 14.82
C GLN A 208 -12.30 -20.48 14.54
N LEU A 209 -12.41 -19.48 13.67
CA LEU A 209 -13.70 -18.94 13.26
C LEU A 209 -14.55 -20.01 12.55
N ILE A 210 -13.94 -20.81 11.68
CA ILE A 210 -14.62 -21.94 11.02
C ILE A 210 -14.97 -23.06 12.02
N GLU A 211 -14.10 -23.34 12.99
CA GLU A 211 -14.39 -24.31 14.07
C GLU A 211 -15.58 -23.88 14.94
N ALA A 212 -15.89 -22.59 15.02
CA ALA A 212 -17.07 -22.08 15.71
C ALA A 212 -18.39 -22.24 14.92
N LEU A 213 -18.32 -22.61 13.64
CA LEU A 213 -19.49 -22.91 12.83
C LEU A 213 -20.05 -24.32 13.14
N PRO A 214 -21.36 -24.55 12.88
CA PRO A 214 -21.93 -25.89 12.85
C PRO A 214 -21.12 -26.83 11.96
N ALA A 215 -20.97 -28.09 12.36
CA ALA A 215 -20.07 -29.05 11.71
C ALA A 215 -20.37 -29.20 10.21
N GLU A 216 -21.65 -29.23 9.85
CA GLU A 216 -22.16 -29.34 8.49
C GLU A 216 -21.86 -28.12 7.59
N GLN A 217 -21.45 -26.99 8.15
CA GLN A 217 -21.13 -25.76 7.40
C GLN A 217 -19.63 -25.55 7.18
N ARG A 218 -18.77 -26.31 7.88
CA ARG A 218 -17.31 -26.07 7.91
C ARG A 218 -16.65 -26.31 6.56
N ASP A 219 -17.04 -27.36 5.85
CA ASP A 219 -16.52 -27.66 4.51
C ASP A 219 -16.84 -26.53 3.52
N ALA A 220 -18.11 -26.11 3.45
CA ALA A 220 -18.52 -25.00 2.59
C ALA A 220 -17.83 -23.68 2.96
N ALA A 221 -17.54 -23.45 4.25
CA ALA A 221 -16.75 -22.30 4.68
C ALA A 221 -15.30 -22.39 4.16
N TRP A 222 -14.64 -23.54 4.29
CA TRP A 222 -13.29 -23.78 3.75
C TRP A 222 -13.21 -23.70 2.23
N GLN A 223 -14.24 -24.15 1.51
CA GLN A 223 -14.33 -23.95 0.06
C GLN A 223 -14.36 -22.46 -0.31
N GLY A 224 -15.04 -21.64 0.50
CA GLY A 224 -15.00 -20.19 0.38
C GLY A 224 -13.62 -19.59 0.61
N GLU A 225 -12.89 -20.06 1.63
CA GLU A 225 -11.51 -19.64 1.86
C GLU A 225 -10.58 -20.07 0.72
N ALA A 226 -10.73 -21.29 0.22
CA ALA A 226 -9.98 -21.78 -0.94
C ALA A 226 -10.24 -20.93 -2.20
N ALA A 227 -11.49 -20.54 -2.46
CA ALA A 227 -11.85 -19.67 -3.57
C ALA A 227 -11.22 -18.27 -3.45
N ARG A 228 -11.09 -17.73 -2.22
CA ARG A 228 -10.43 -16.44 -1.94
C ARG A 228 -8.92 -16.55 -2.13
N LEU A 229 -8.31 -17.58 -1.57
CA LEU A 229 -6.89 -17.90 -1.74
C LEU A 229 -6.52 -18.19 -3.20
N ALA A 230 -7.46 -18.70 -4.00
CA ALA A 230 -7.24 -18.91 -5.42
C ALA A 230 -6.95 -17.62 -6.22
N ARG A 231 -7.20 -16.43 -5.63
CA ARG A 231 -6.86 -15.13 -6.23
C ARG A 231 -5.52 -14.56 -5.75
N TRP A 232 -4.78 -15.29 -4.93
CA TRP A 232 -3.44 -14.89 -4.47
C TRP A 232 -2.51 -14.50 -5.63
N GLY A 233 -1.75 -13.42 -5.45
CA GLY A 233 -0.89 -12.83 -6.48
C GLY A 233 -1.60 -12.17 -7.68
N GLN A 234 -2.95 -12.17 -7.75
CA GLN A 234 -3.69 -11.55 -8.85
C GLN A 234 -3.97 -10.06 -8.59
N ALA A 235 -3.84 -9.24 -9.64
CA ALA A 235 -4.06 -7.79 -9.60
C ALA A 235 -5.55 -7.39 -9.40
N GLN A 236 -6.48 -8.22 -9.87
CA GLN A 236 -7.92 -7.93 -9.80
C GLN A 236 -8.55 -8.64 -8.60
N ARG A 237 -8.33 -8.10 -7.39
CA ARG A 237 -9.18 -8.45 -6.24
C ARG A 237 -10.12 -7.30 -5.95
N GLN A 238 -11.37 -7.64 -5.71
CA GLN A 238 -12.32 -6.67 -5.19
C GLN A 238 -12.03 -6.50 -3.70
N THR A 239 -11.60 -5.31 -3.30
CA THR A 239 -11.65 -4.90 -1.90
C THR A 239 -12.95 -4.11 -1.68
N PRO A 240 -13.58 -4.19 -0.51
CA PRO A 240 -14.74 -3.38 -0.22
C PRO A 240 -14.36 -1.90 -0.34
N PRO A 241 -15.29 -1.02 -0.78
CA PRO A 241 -15.03 0.40 -0.71
C PRO A 241 -14.71 0.77 0.74
N PRO A 242 -13.71 1.64 0.99
CA PRO A 242 -13.44 2.12 2.33
C PRO A 242 -14.72 2.74 2.89
N VAL A 243 -15.08 2.37 4.12
CA VAL A 243 -16.21 2.98 4.83
C VAL A 243 -15.92 4.46 5.08
N ASP A 244 -16.90 5.34 4.81
CA ASP A 244 -16.78 6.81 4.86
C ASP A 244 -16.24 7.36 6.19
N ARG A 245 -16.39 6.60 7.27
CA ARG A 245 -15.74 6.80 8.56
C ARG A 245 -15.17 5.45 8.99
N THR A 246 -13.97 5.46 9.58
CA THR A 246 -13.40 4.19 10.05
C THR A 246 -14.31 3.56 11.08
N LEU A 247 -14.28 2.24 11.13
CA LEU A 247 -15.00 1.46 12.12
C LEU A 247 -14.69 1.93 13.55
N GLU A 248 -13.41 2.16 13.85
CA GLU A 248 -12.96 2.65 15.15
C GLU A 248 -13.50 4.06 15.44
N ASP A 249 -13.51 4.97 14.47
CA ASP A 249 -14.08 6.31 14.62
C ASP A 249 -15.60 6.28 14.83
N THR A 250 -16.32 5.41 14.11
CA THR A 250 -17.77 5.25 14.32
C THR A 250 -18.10 4.61 15.67
N LEU A 251 -17.27 3.68 16.13
CA LEU A 251 -17.39 3.05 17.45
C LEU A 251 -17.12 4.08 18.56
N LEU A 252 -16.00 4.80 18.49
CA LEU A 252 -15.63 5.86 19.42
C LEU A 252 -16.70 6.97 19.50
N ALA A 253 -17.23 7.40 18.35
CA ALA A 253 -18.29 8.41 18.30
C ALA A 253 -19.62 7.92 18.88
N ALA A 254 -19.89 6.60 18.83
CA ALA A 254 -21.07 5.99 19.42
C ALA A 254 -20.95 5.75 20.93
N LEU A 255 -19.72 5.70 21.48
CA LEU A 255 -19.45 5.42 22.90
C LEU A 255 -20.33 6.20 23.88
N PRO A 256 -20.52 7.53 23.76
CA PRO A 256 -21.33 8.28 24.72
C PRO A 256 -22.79 7.84 24.78
N ALA A 257 -23.31 7.19 23.72
CA ALA A 257 -24.66 6.66 23.65
C ALA A 257 -24.75 5.19 24.09
N LEU A 258 -23.62 4.48 24.21
CA LEU A 258 -23.56 3.06 24.55
C LEU A 258 -23.56 2.88 26.07
N LYS A 259 -24.75 2.81 26.66
CA LYS A 259 -24.88 2.55 28.10
C LYS A 259 -24.56 1.08 28.44
N PRO A 260 -24.09 0.78 29.66
CA PRO A 260 -24.11 -0.59 30.19
C PRO A 260 -25.50 -1.20 30.02
N GLY A 261 -25.58 -2.37 29.40
CA GLY A 261 -26.85 -3.00 29.03
C GLY A 261 -27.37 -2.67 27.62
N THR A 262 -26.55 -2.06 26.75
CA THR A 262 -26.88 -1.92 25.32
C THR A 262 -27.22 -3.30 24.73
N PRO A 263 -28.39 -3.47 24.09
CA PRO A 263 -28.81 -4.77 23.57
C PRO A 263 -27.76 -5.40 22.65
N GLY A 264 -27.41 -6.65 22.94
CA GLY A 264 -26.46 -7.44 22.14
C GLY A 264 -24.98 -7.10 22.34
N LEU A 265 -24.64 -6.12 23.18
CA LEU A 265 -23.27 -5.80 23.59
C LEU A 265 -22.99 -6.42 24.96
N ALA A 266 -21.98 -7.28 25.06
CA ALA A 266 -21.59 -7.88 26.34
C ALA A 266 -21.17 -6.79 27.36
N PRO A 267 -21.58 -6.87 28.64
CA PRO A 267 -21.24 -5.85 29.65
C PRO A 267 -19.74 -5.60 29.80
N GLU A 268 -18.92 -6.65 29.72
CA GLU A 268 -17.46 -6.58 29.79
C GLU A 268 -16.87 -5.78 28.62
N LEU A 269 -17.45 -5.96 27.43
CA LEU A 269 -17.03 -5.23 26.23
C LEU A 269 -17.45 -3.76 26.31
N ALA A 270 -18.66 -3.49 26.82
CA ALA A 270 -19.11 -2.13 27.11
C ALA A 270 -18.18 -1.45 28.13
N ALA A 271 -17.74 -2.15 29.18
CA ALA A 271 -16.81 -1.60 30.16
C ALA A 271 -15.42 -1.30 29.54
N ALA A 272 -14.88 -2.22 28.74
CA ALA A 272 -13.59 -2.02 28.07
C ALA A 272 -13.61 -0.79 27.14
N LEU A 273 -14.71 -0.59 26.42
CA LEU A 273 -14.93 0.54 25.53
C LEU A 273 -14.92 1.91 26.24
N HIS A 274 -15.31 1.96 27.52
CA HIS A 274 -15.31 3.20 28.32
C HIS A 274 -13.98 3.45 29.03
N ALA A 275 -12.99 2.56 28.88
CA ALA A 275 -11.69 2.74 29.50
C ALA A 275 -10.96 3.95 28.89
N PRO A 276 -10.34 4.82 29.71
CA PRO A 276 -9.52 5.92 29.21
C PRO A 276 -8.39 5.40 28.29
N GLY A 277 -8.26 5.99 27.10
CA GLY A 277 -7.22 5.62 26.14
C GLY A 277 -7.48 4.31 25.38
N TRP A 278 -8.71 3.78 25.40
CA TRP A 278 -9.07 2.58 24.65
C TRP A 278 -8.74 2.69 23.15
N ARG A 279 -8.17 1.61 22.59
CA ARG A 279 -7.90 1.44 21.16
C ARG A 279 -8.28 0.04 20.72
N LEU A 280 -8.92 -0.07 19.55
CA LEU A 280 -9.33 -1.35 18.95
C LEU A 280 -8.11 -2.25 18.69
N ALA A 281 -7.01 -1.67 18.23
CA ALA A 281 -5.77 -2.39 17.92
C ALA A 281 -5.09 -3.03 19.15
N GLN A 282 -5.45 -2.59 20.37
CA GLN A 282 -4.89 -3.10 21.62
C GLN A 282 -5.76 -4.21 22.25
N GLN A 283 -6.91 -4.54 21.65
CA GLN A 283 -7.81 -5.55 22.18
C GLN A 283 -7.33 -6.97 21.82
N THR A 284 -7.70 -7.96 22.65
CA THR A 284 -7.47 -9.37 22.33
C THR A 284 -8.22 -9.75 21.04
N PRO A 285 -7.79 -10.80 20.32
CA PRO A 285 -8.46 -11.24 19.10
C PRO A 285 -9.98 -11.47 19.28
N ALA A 286 -10.39 -12.19 20.34
CA ALA A 286 -11.80 -12.41 20.68
C ALA A 286 -12.57 -11.10 20.93
N THR A 287 -12.04 -10.20 21.77
CA THR A 287 -12.68 -8.92 22.09
C THR A 287 -12.84 -8.05 20.84
N ARG A 288 -11.79 -8.00 20.01
CA ARG A 288 -11.83 -7.30 18.71
C ARG A 288 -12.89 -7.89 17.80
N CYS A 289 -12.90 -9.21 17.61
CA CYS A 289 -13.89 -9.91 16.80
C CYS A 289 -15.31 -9.62 17.26
N GLU A 290 -15.58 -9.71 18.57
CA GLU A 290 -16.91 -9.54 19.14
C GLU A 290 -17.43 -8.11 18.98
N LEU A 291 -16.58 -7.12 19.19
CA LEU A 291 -16.93 -5.72 18.97
C LEU A 291 -17.28 -5.42 17.52
N LEU A 292 -16.45 -5.91 16.60
CA LEU A 292 -16.65 -5.75 15.18
C LEU A 292 -17.93 -6.47 14.73
N ARG A 293 -18.18 -7.68 15.27
CA ARG A 293 -19.40 -8.46 15.02
C ARG A 293 -20.63 -7.68 15.47
N TRP A 294 -20.65 -7.22 16.74
CA TRP A 294 -21.74 -6.42 17.28
C TRP A 294 -22.01 -5.17 16.44
N TRP A 295 -20.96 -4.39 16.13
CA TRP A 295 -21.11 -3.18 15.32
C TRP A 295 -21.69 -3.48 13.94
N SER A 296 -21.23 -4.55 13.30
CA SER A 296 -21.71 -4.96 11.98
C SER A 296 -23.21 -5.29 12.02
N GLN A 297 -23.65 -5.99 13.07
CA GLN A 297 -25.08 -6.26 13.28
C GLN A 297 -25.87 -4.98 13.56
N GLU A 298 -25.29 -4.03 14.30
CA GLU A 298 -25.93 -2.75 14.60
C GLU A 298 -26.11 -1.89 13.34
N GLN A 299 -25.13 -1.87 12.42
CA GLN A 299 -25.27 -1.19 11.13
C GLN A 299 -26.39 -1.79 10.28
N VAL A 300 -26.52 -3.12 10.29
CA VAL A 300 -27.62 -3.82 9.59
C VAL A 300 -28.96 -3.52 10.26
N ARG A 301 -29.04 -3.58 11.59
CA ARG A 301 -30.26 -3.32 12.37
C ARG A 301 -30.78 -1.89 12.17
N THR A 302 -29.88 -0.92 12.12
CA THR A 302 -30.19 0.50 11.89
C THR A 302 -30.32 0.87 10.41
N LYS A 303 -30.28 -0.13 9.51
CA LYS A 303 -30.41 0.03 8.04
C LYS A 303 -29.35 0.95 7.41
N ARG A 304 -28.19 1.09 8.06
CA ARG A 304 -27.04 1.84 7.53
C ARG A 304 -26.21 1.01 6.56
N MET A 305 -26.25 -0.32 6.68
CA MET A 305 -25.58 -1.25 5.78
C MET A 305 -26.48 -2.43 5.43
N VAL A 306 -26.31 -2.97 4.23
CA VAL A 306 -26.85 -4.29 3.88
C VAL A 306 -25.98 -5.40 4.48
N PRO A 307 -26.52 -6.62 4.72
CA PRO A 307 -25.76 -7.70 5.39
C PRO A 307 -24.42 -8.05 4.75
N LEU A 308 -24.35 -8.07 3.42
CA LEU A 308 -23.10 -8.37 2.70
C LEU A 308 -22.04 -7.27 2.91
N GLN A 309 -22.46 -6.00 2.91
CA GLN A 309 -21.56 -4.87 3.17
C GLN A 309 -21.03 -4.90 4.61
N ALA A 310 -21.86 -5.28 5.57
CA ALA A 310 -21.46 -5.43 6.97
C ALA A 310 -20.47 -6.60 7.16
N LEU A 311 -20.67 -7.73 6.47
CA LEU A 311 -19.70 -8.84 6.44
C LEU A 311 -18.36 -8.39 5.88
N HIS A 312 -18.37 -7.65 4.77
CA HIS A 312 -17.16 -7.11 4.15
C HIS A 312 -16.42 -6.14 5.08
N ALA A 313 -17.13 -5.22 5.72
CA ALA A 313 -16.54 -4.31 6.70
C ALA A 313 -15.93 -5.06 7.89
N TRP A 314 -16.60 -6.09 8.40
CA TRP A 314 -16.07 -6.96 9.46
C TRP A 314 -14.77 -7.66 9.04
N ARG A 315 -14.75 -8.26 7.84
CA ARG A 315 -13.57 -8.93 7.27
C ARG A 315 -12.39 -7.97 7.11
N THR A 316 -12.60 -6.81 6.49
CA THR A 316 -11.58 -5.76 6.34
C THR A 316 -11.04 -5.30 7.68
N ALA A 317 -11.88 -5.23 8.71
CA ALA A 317 -11.44 -4.81 10.04
C ALA A 317 -10.71 -5.88 10.84
N MET A 318 -10.95 -7.15 10.53
CA MET A 318 -10.20 -8.29 11.07
C MET A 318 -8.90 -8.56 10.33
N ALA A 319 -8.73 -8.01 9.12
CA ALA A 319 -7.55 -8.21 8.29
C ALA A 319 -6.26 -7.81 9.01
N VAL A 320 -5.18 -8.52 8.67
CA VAL A 320 -3.87 -8.31 9.27
C VAL A 320 -3.34 -6.90 8.95
N GLY A 321 -2.81 -6.22 9.97
CA GLY A 321 -2.12 -4.94 9.83
C GLY A 321 -0.62 -5.12 9.96
N SER A 322 0.16 -4.27 9.28
CA SER A 322 1.62 -4.36 9.33
C SER A 322 2.22 -4.06 10.70
N ALA A 323 1.53 -3.30 11.56
CA ALA A 323 2.01 -2.93 12.89
C ALA A 323 2.46 -4.10 13.79
N THR A 324 1.86 -5.27 13.62
CA THR A 324 2.20 -6.46 14.42
C THR A 324 3.42 -7.21 13.86
N TYR A 325 3.83 -6.95 12.62
CA TYR A 325 4.77 -7.80 11.88
C TYR A 325 5.97 -7.05 11.30
N LEU A 326 5.79 -5.80 10.89
CA LEU A 326 6.86 -4.96 10.33
C LEU A 326 7.40 -4.05 11.43
N SER A 327 8.68 -4.26 11.76
CA SER A 327 9.47 -3.41 12.64
C SER A 327 8.78 -3.03 13.96
N PRO A 328 8.39 -4.02 14.80
CA PRO A 328 7.75 -3.76 16.10
C PRO A 328 8.63 -2.92 17.04
N GLU A 329 9.94 -2.88 16.80
CA GLU A 329 10.91 -2.09 17.55
C GLU A 329 10.87 -0.59 17.24
N ILE A 330 10.32 -0.17 16.09
CA ILE A 330 10.26 1.24 15.72
C ILE A 330 9.05 1.89 16.39
N PRO A 331 9.23 2.94 17.22
CA PRO A 331 8.12 3.64 17.85
C PRO A 331 7.15 4.19 16.79
N ARG A 332 5.86 3.91 16.99
CA ARG A 332 4.78 4.39 16.10
C ARG A 332 4.17 5.70 16.57
N ASN A 333 4.37 6.04 17.84
CA ASN A 333 3.87 7.23 18.48
C ASN A 333 4.86 7.76 19.54
N GLY A 334 4.68 9.02 19.92
CA GLY A 334 5.51 9.67 20.95
C GLY A 334 6.88 10.15 20.45
N PRO A 335 7.76 10.56 21.40
CA PRO A 335 9.11 11.04 21.07
C PRO A 335 9.92 9.99 20.30
N GLY A 336 10.54 10.41 19.19
CA GLY A 336 11.33 9.51 18.34
C GLY A 336 10.53 8.66 17.34
N ALA A 337 9.20 8.83 17.26
CA ALA A 337 8.39 8.15 16.24
C ALA A 337 8.44 8.81 14.86
N ASN A 338 8.86 10.08 14.79
CA ASN A 338 8.89 10.88 13.56
C ASN A 338 10.31 11.38 13.27
N ASP A 339 10.62 11.60 12.00
CA ASP A 339 11.83 12.30 11.57
C ASP A 339 11.75 13.83 11.85
N ALA A 340 12.80 14.55 11.48
CA ALA A 340 12.88 16.00 11.68
C ALA A 340 11.77 16.79 10.94
N ASN A 341 11.16 16.22 9.89
CA ASN A 341 10.09 16.83 9.12
C ASN A 341 8.69 16.37 9.59
N GLY A 342 8.63 15.56 10.65
CA GLY A 342 7.39 14.99 11.17
C GLY A 342 6.92 13.74 10.42
N TYR A 343 7.74 13.16 9.53
CA TYR A 343 7.43 11.93 8.81
C TYR A 343 7.56 10.71 9.73
N PRO A 344 6.57 9.81 9.81
CA PRO A 344 6.66 8.65 10.69
C PRO A 344 7.79 7.71 10.28
N LEU A 345 8.73 7.43 11.20
CA LEU A 345 9.92 6.63 10.91
C LEU A 345 9.57 5.20 10.53
N PHE A 346 8.52 4.62 11.12
CA PHE A 346 8.06 3.29 10.72
C PHE A 346 7.58 3.29 9.25
N ALA A 347 6.90 4.36 8.79
CA ALA A 347 6.42 4.50 7.42
C ALA A 347 7.57 4.74 6.45
N LEU A 348 8.59 5.48 6.89
CA LEU A 348 9.80 5.69 6.13
C LEU A 348 10.51 4.36 5.90
N HIS A 349 10.66 3.58 6.97
CA HIS A 349 11.25 2.25 6.90
C HIS A 349 10.45 1.39 5.91
N ALA A 350 9.14 1.23 6.14
CA ALA A 350 8.24 0.42 5.30
C ALA A 350 7.98 0.99 3.88
N GLN A 351 8.58 2.13 3.52
CA GLN A 351 8.39 2.82 2.25
C GLN A 351 6.91 3.05 1.91
N ILE A 352 6.16 3.44 2.93
CA ILE A 352 4.74 3.76 2.83
C ILE A 352 4.63 5.26 2.58
N ALA A 353 3.92 5.67 1.54
CA ALA A 353 3.57 7.05 1.24
C ALA A 353 2.12 7.16 0.78
N GLY A 354 1.55 8.36 0.84
CA GLY A 354 0.19 8.55 0.38
C GLY A 354 -0.50 9.78 0.93
N ARG A 355 -1.81 9.82 0.70
CA ARG A 355 -2.68 10.89 1.17
C ARG A 355 -3.72 10.34 2.13
N VAL A 356 -3.89 11.02 3.27
CA VAL A 356 -4.95 10.74 4.23
C VAL A 356 -5.84 11.96 4.33
N VAL A 357 -7.14 11.78 4.14
CA VAL A 357 -8.14 12.85 4.30
C VAL A 357 -8.74 12.74 5.68
N VAL A 358 -8.52 13.75 6.50
CA VAL A 358 -9.07 13.88 7.85
C VAL A 358 -10.28 14.81 7.79
N GLU A 359 -11.40 14.37 8.34
CA GLU A 359 -12.59 15.20 8.55
C GLU A 359 -12.64 15.61 10.03
N GLN A 360 -12.94 16.88 10.29
CA GLN A 360 -12.98 17.44 11.63
C GLN A 360 -14.30 18.19 11.86
N ASP A 361 -14.91 17.95 13.01
CA ASP A 361 -16.06 18.70 13.48
C ASP A 361 -15.57 19.81 14.41
N ILE A 362 -15.97 21.05 14.12
CA ILE A 362 -15.54 22.27 14.79
C ILE A 362 -16.75 22.97 15.38
N ASP A 363 -16.65 23.46 16.62
CA ASP A 363 -17.71 24.25 17.23
C ASP A 363 -17.72 25.71 16.78
N ALA A 364 -18.71 26.47 17.22
CA ALA A 364 -18.85 27.90 16.90
C ALA A 364 -17.66 28.77 17.32
N THR A 365 -16.81 28.30 18.24
CA THR A 365 -15.61 29.02 18.71
C THR A 365 -14.36 28.71 17.89
N GLY A 366 -14.45 27.78 16.93
CA GLY A 366 -13.30 27.29 16.18
C GLY A 366 -12.56 26.14 16.88
N LYS A 367 -13.09 25.60 17.98
CA LYS A 367 -12.47 24.46 18.68
C LYS A 367 -12.84 23.15 18.00
N ILE A 368 -11.85 22.30 17.78
CA ILE A 368 -12.03 20.96 17.24
C ILE A 368 -12.72 20.09 18.30
N VAL A 369 -13.92 19.61 17.98
CA VAL A 369 -14.71 18.71 18.84
C VAL A 369 -14.36 17.26 18.55
N ARG A 370 -14.18 16.90 17.27
CA ARG A 370 -13.83 15.54 16.81
C ARG A 370 -12.94 15.58 15.57
N SER A 371 -12.17 14.52 15.37
CA SER A 371 -11.38 14.28 14.15
C SER A 371 -11.46 12.80 13.80
N PHE A 372 -11.58 12.47 12.52
CA PHE A 372 -11.67 11.08 12.05
C PHE A 372 -11.08 10.94 10.64
N ILE A 373 -10.66 9.73 10.30
CA ILE A 373 -10.15 9.43 8.96
C ILE A 373 -11.32 9.16 8.03
N GLN A 374 -11.41 9.96 6.96
CA GLN A 374 -12.45 9.81 5.94
C GLN A 374 -11.99 8.91 4.79
N ARG A 375 -10.76 9.13 4.30
CA ARG A 375 -10.23 8.45 3.12
C ARG A 375 -8.74 8.27 3.21
N ARG A 376 -8.26 7.18 2.59
CA ARG A 376 -6.84 6.84 2.45
C ARG A 376 -6.53 6.55 1.00
N GLU A 377 -5.42 7.08 0.54
CA GLU A 377 -4.78 6.74 -0.73
C GLU A 377 -3.34 6.43 -0.39
N VAL A 378 -3.13 5.20 0.11
CA VAL A 378 -1.83 4.76 0.62
C VAL A 378 -1.22 3.79 -0.37
N THR A 379 0.06 4.00 -0.64
CA THR A 379 0.91 3.14 -1.45
C THR A 379 2.07 2.67 -0.59
N ALA A 380 2.54 1.46 -0.86
CA ALA A 380 3.71 0.91 -0.21
C ALA A 380 4.56 0.18 -1.23
N ALA A 381 5.87 0.34 -1.14
CA ALA A 381 6.78 -0.42 -1.99
C ALA A 381 6.59 -1.93 -1.75
N GLY A 382 6.54 -2.71 -2.84
CA GLY A 382 6.27 -4.16 -2.81
C GLY A 382 4.81 -4.58 -3.07
N THR A 383 3.84 -3.65 -3.08
CA THR A 383 2.41 -4.00 -3.29
C THR A 383 1.92 -3.99 -4.75
N GLU A 384 2.70 -3.43 -5.68
CA GLU A 384 2.48 -3.54 -7.13
C GLU A 384 1.09 -3.07 -7.63
N GLY A 385 0.68 -1.87 -7.23
CA GLY A 385 -0.58 -1.26 -7.69
C GLY A 385 -1.84 -1.88 -7.06
N LEU A 386 -1.67 -2.89 -6.20
CA LEU A 386 -2.72 -3.38 -5.33
C LEU A 386 -3.00 -2.36 -4.21
N PRO A 387 -4.24 -2.31 -3.68
CA PRO A 387 -4.53 -1.62 -2.43
C PRO A 387 -3.58 -2.12 -1.34
N ALA A 388 -2.92 -1.18 -0.65
CA ALA A 388 -1.96 -1.47 0.41
C ALA A 388 -2.70 -1.74 1.75
N LEU A 389 -3.69 -2.64 1.74
CA LEU A 389 -4.64 -2.85 2.82
C LEU A 389 -3.99 -3.12 4.18
N ALA A 390 -2.92 -3.92 4.23
CA ALA A 390 -2.20 -4.18 5.48
C ALA A 390 -1.53 -2.91 6.06
N MET A 391 -1.29 -1.91 5.20
CA MET A 391 -0.59 -0.67 5.51
C MET A 391 -1.50 0.57 5.55
N GLU A 392 -2.77 0.45 5.17
CA GLU A 392 -3.68 1.60 5.04
C GLU A 392 -3.76 2.42 6.33
N ARG A 393 -3.82 1.75 7.47
CA ARG A 393 -4.01 2.41 8.78
C ARG A 393 -2.74 2.97 9.39
N GLU A 394 -1.61 2.70 8.76
CA GLU A 394 -0.31 2.99 9.36
C GLU A 394 -0.10 4.49 9.57
N LEU A 395 -0.59 5.31 8.63
CA LEU A 395 -0.46 6.77 8.67
C LEU A 395 -1.57 7.48 9.44
N ASP A 396 -2.56 6.76 10.00
CA ASP A 396 -3.76 7.37 10.58
C ASP A 396 -3.43 8.24 11.80
N ASP A 397 -2.75 7.69 12.81
CA ASP A 397 -2.39 8.40 14.04
C ASP A 397 -1.55 9.65 13.77
N ALA A 398 -0.58 9.54 12.85
CA ALA A 398 0.26 10.65 12.43
C ALA A 398 -0.56 11.74 11.69
N SER A 399 -1.50 11.32 10.85
CA SER A 399 -2.38 12.22 10.10
C SER A 399 -3.35 12.96 11.01
N LEU A 400 -3.95 12.25 11.98
CA LEU A 400 -4.80 12.85 13.01
C LEU A 400 -4.02 13.86 13.85
N THR A 401 -2.81 13.51 14.29
CA THR A 401 -1.93 14.41 15.05
C THR A 401 -1.60 15.68 14.25
N ARG A 402 -1.25 15.55 12.97
CA ARG A 402 -0.94 16.69 12.09
C ARG A 402 -2.18 17.54 11.79
N ALA A 403 -3.34 16.92 11.63
CA ALA A 403 -4.61 17.62 11.44
C ALA A 403 -5.03 18.40 12.69
N LEU A 404 -4.78 17.88 13.89
CA LEU A 404 -5.01 18.59 15.16
C LEU A 404 -4.08 19.80 15.35
N ALA A 405 -2.84 19.71 14.85
CA ALA A 405 -1.90 20.83 14.85
C ALA A 405 -2.20 21.89 13.78
N THR A 406 -3.12 21.63 12.85
CA THR A 406 -3.48 22.56 11.78
C THR A 406 -4.53 23.56 12.30
N PRO A 407 -4.24 24.88 12.33
CA PRO A 407 -5.15 25.88 12.88
C PRO A 407 -6.56 25.81 12.26
N ALA A 408 -7.58 25.97 13.10
CA ALA A 408 -8.98 26.08 12.70
C ALA A 408 -9.48 27.50 12.92
N SER A 409 -10.12 28.07 11.91
CA SER A 409 -10.87 29.32 12.05
C SER A 409 -12.27 29.02 12.54
N ALA A 410 -12.86 29.95 13.29
CA ALA A 410 -14.28 29.86 13.64
C ALA A 410 -15.12 29.80 12.36
N PRO A 411 -16.02 28.82 12.22
CA PRO A 411 -16.89 28.73 11.05
C PRO A 411 -17.87 29.90 11.04
N GLU A 412 -18.31 30.31 9.84
CA GLU A 412 -19.39 31.29 9.74
C GLU A 412 -20.69 30.72 10.34
N PRO A 413 -21.55 31.53 10.99
CA PRO A 413 -22.78 31.02 11.59
C PRO A 413 -23.66 30.21 10.63
N ALA A 414 -23.64 30.54 9.33
CA ALA A 414 -24.39 29.83 8.28
C ALA A 414 -23.85 28.42 7.98
N GLN A 415 -22.62 28.10 8.39
CA GLN A 415 -21.96 26.80 8.17
C GLN A 415 -22.24 25.81 9.32
N LEU A 416 -22.77 26.28 10.44
CA LEU A 416 -23.08 25.45 11.61
C LEU A 416 -24.34 24.62 11.36
N ARG A 417 -24.26 23.31 11.62
CA ARG A 417 -25.38 22.39 11.77
C ARG A 417 -25.31 21.76 13.16
N ASP A 418 -26.39 21.89 13.91
CA ASP A 418 -26.48 21.44 15.32
C ASP A 418 -25.30 21.92 16.19
N GLY A 419 -24.83 23.14 15.95
CA GLY A 419 -23.73 23.77 16.70
C GLY A 419 -22.32 23.37 16.26
N THR A 420 -22.17 22.60 15.18
CA THR A 420 -20.88 22.20 14.63
C THR A 420 -20.78 22.44 13.11
N ALA A 421 -19.58 22.74 12.61
CA ALA A 421 -19.28 22.76 11.19
C ALA A 421 -18.22 21.69 10.87
N THR A 422 -18.34 21.07 9.70
CA THR A 422 -17.40 20.03 9.26
C THR A 422 -16.40 20.60 8.27
N ARG A 423 -15.11 20.32 8.48
CA ARG A 423 -14.03 20.62 7.51
C ARG A 423 -13.25 19.37 7.12
N ARG A 424 -12.61 19.40 5.96
CA ARG A 424 -11.74 18.32 5.47
C ARG A 424 -10.33 18.83 5.22
N ILE A 425 -9.34 18.06 5.65
CA ILE A 425 -7.92 18.36 5.51
C ILE A 425 -7.26 17.18 4.80
N GLY A 426 -6.58 17.46 3.68
CA GLY A 426 -5.71 16.48 3.05
C GLY A 426 -4.31 16.54 3.67
N ILE A 427 -3.87 15.44 4.28
CA ILE A 427 -2.50 15.27 4.74
C ILE A 427 -1.74 14.45 3.73
N GLU A 428 -0.69 15.03 3.15
CA GLU A 428 0.20 14.35 2.21
C GLU A 428 1.48 13.87 2.93
N TRP A 429 1.80 12.61 2.70
CA TRP A 429 3.01 11.93 3.17
C TRP A 429 3.82 11.52 1.95
N VAL A 430 4.89 12.29 1.67
CA VAL A 430 5.83 12.03 0.57
C VAL A 430 7.11 11.45 1.16
N LEU A 431 7.61 10.36 0.57
CA LEU A 431 8.89 9.79 1.00
C LEU A 431 10.01 10.85 0.86
N PRO A 432 10.78 11.12 1.94
CA PRO A 432 11.79 12.17 1.99
C PRO A 432 13.07 11.86 1.20
#